data_AF-A0A2J8JZU3-F1
#
_entry.id   AF-A0A2J8JZU3-F1
#
_cell.length_a   1.000
_cell.length_b   1.000
_cell.length_c   1.000
_cell.angle_alpha   90.00
_cell.angle_beta   90.00
_cell.angle_gamma   90.00
#
_symmetry.space_group_name_H-M   'P 1'
#
loop_
_entity.id
_entity.type
_entity.pdbx_description
1 polymer ?
#
loop_
_entity_poly.entity_id
_entity_poly.type
_entity_poly.pdbx_seq_one_letter_code
_entity_poly.pdbx_strand_id
1 'polypeptide(L)'
;METEVIESLGIIIYKALDYGLKENEERELSPPLEQLIDHMANTVEADGSNDEGYEAAEEGLGDEDEKRKISAIRSYRDVMKLCAAHLPTESDAPNHYQAVCRALFAETMELHTFLTKIKSAK
;
A
#
# COMPACT_ATOMS: atom_id res chain seq x y z
N MET A 1 5.68 15.88 -8.42
CA MET A 1 5.66 16.36 -7.02
C MET A 1 4.84 15.48 -6.09
N GLU A 2 3.52 15.27 -6.25
CA GLU A 2 2.81 14.30 -5.38
C GLU A 2 3.25 12.85 -5.65
N THR A 3 3.46 12.48 -6.91
CA THR A 3 3.89 11.15 -7.33
C THR A 3 5.23 10.74 -6.72
N GLU A 4 6.23 11.63 -6.72
CA GLU A 4 7.54 11.39 -6.06
C GLU A 4 7.41 11.13 -4.55
N VAL A 5 6.50 11.83 -3.87
CA VAL A 5 6.21 11.60 -2.45
C VAL A 5 5.51 10.27 -2.24
N ILE A 6 4.57 9.91 -3.11
CA ILE A 6 3.86 8.64 -3.10
C ILE A 6 4.81 7.47 -3.33
N GLU A 7 5.73 7.60 -4.29
CA GLU A 7 6.79 6.63 -4.59
C GLU A 7 7.70 6.41 -3.40
N SER A 8 8.24 7.50 -2.87
CA SER A 8 9.09 7.47 -1.68
C SER A 8 8.37 6.80 -0.51
N LEU A 9 7.09 7.12 -0.30
CA LEU A 9 6.27 6.51 0.74
C LEU A 9 6.05 5.02 0.49
N GLY A 10 5.71 4.59 -0.72
CA GLY A 10 5.50 3.19 -1.10
C GLY A 10 6.74 2.34 -0.79
N ILE A 11 7.92 2.83 -1.18
CA ILE A 11 9.21 2.18 -0.90
C ILE A 11 9.46 2.03 0.61
N ILE A 12 9.17 3.07 1.40
CA ILE A 12 9.38 3.03 2.86
C ILE A 12 8.39 2.08 3.54
N ILE A 13 7.14 2.04 3.09
CA ILE A 13 6.15 1.08 3.62
C ILE A 13 6.58 -0.36 3.31
N TYR A 14 7.03 -0.64 2.09
CA TYR A 14 7.56 -1.96 1.73
C TYR A 14 8.74 -2.37 2.63
N LYS A 15 9.73 -1.48 2.80
CA LYS A 15 10.87 -1.71 3.70
C LYS A 15 10.46 -1.93 5.15
N ALA A 16 9.41 -1.26 5.62
CA ALA A 16 8.89 -1.45 6.97
C ALA A 16 8.21 -2.82 7.12
N LEU A 17 7.55 -3.33 6.08
CA LEU A 17 6.92 -4.65 6.08
C LEU A 17 7.94 -5.80 6.12
N ASP A 18 9.07 -5.63 5.43
CA ASP A 18 10.19 -6.58 5.35
C ASP A 18 11.23 -6.42 6.45
N TYR A 19 11.02 -5.49 7.40
CA TYR A 19 11.98 -5.21 8.45
C TYR A 19 12.29 -6.47 9.28
N GLY A 20 13.55 -6.92 9.22
CA GLY A 20 14.04 -8.09 9.95
C GLY A 20 14.11 -9.39 9.13
N LEU A 21 13.67 -9.39 7.87
CA LEU A 21 13.87 -10.50 6.94
C LEU A 21 15.29 -10.50 6.34
N LYS A 22 15.72 -11.66 5.84
CA LYS A 22 16.98 -11.77 5.07
C LYS A 22 16.80 -11.23 3.65
N GLU A 23 17.89 -10.90 2.98
CA GLU A 23 17.88 -10.37 1.59
C GLU A 23 17.26 -11.33 0.56
N ASN A 24 17.18 -12.62 0.88
CA ASN A 24 16.60 -13.66 0.02
C ASN A 24 15.20 -14.11 0.48
N GLU A 25 14.61 -13.41 1.44
CA GLU A 25 13.28 -13.66 2.00
C GLU A 25 12.41 -12.42 1.76
N GLU A 26 11.19 -12.62 1.29
CA GLU A 26 10.21 -11.55 1.08
C GLU A 26 8.93 -11.89 1.85
N ARG A 27 8.24 -10.87 2.35
CA ARG A 27 6.98 -11.07 3.04
C ARG A 27 5.86 -11.32 2.04
N GLU A 28 5.12 -12.41 2.24
CA GLU A 28 3.91 -12.67 1.46
C GLU A 28 2.80 -11.68 1.88
N LEU A 29 2.41 -10.81 0.95
CA LEU A 29 1.37 -9.80 1.15
C LEU A 29 0.03 -10.28 0.59
N SER A 30 -1.07 -9.73 1.12
CA SER A 30 -2.36 -9.92 0.47
C SER A 30 -2.36 -9.24 -0.90
N PRO A 31 -2.98 -9.82 -1.95
CA PRO A 31 -2.97 -9.25 -3.29
C PRO A 31 -3.36 -7.76 -3.39
N PRO A 32 -4.37 -7.25 -2.66
CA PRO A 32 -4.74 -5.83 -2.71
C PRO A 32 -3.64 -4.88 -2.16
N LEU A 33 -2.90 -5.33 -1.15
CA LEU A 33 -1.83 -4.55 -0.53
C LEU A 33 -0.58 -4.53 -1.42
N GLU A 34 -0.23 -5.67 -2.00
CA GLU A 34 0.86 -5.79 -2.96
C GLU A 34 0.64 -4.87 -4.15
N GLN A 35 -0.56 -4.91 -4.76
CA GLN A 35 -0.93 -4.04 -5.88
C GLN A 35 -0.86 -2.55 -5.52
N LEU A 36 -1.33 -2.16 -4.32
CA LEU A 36 -1.25 -0.77 -3.88
C LEU A 36 0.22 -0.32 -3.79
N ILE A 37 1.08 -1.11 -3.15
CA ILE A 37 2.49 -0.76 -2.97
C ILE A 37 3.22 -0.73 -4.31
N ASP A 38 2.94 -1.68 -5.20
CA ASP A 38 3.50 -1.75 -6.55
C ASP A 38 3.15 -0.48 -7.35
N HIS A 39 1.87 -0.09 -7.36
CA HIS A 39 1.42 1.14 -8.00
C HIS A 39 1.97 2.42 -7.35
N MET A 40 2.25 2.40 -6.04
CA MET A 40 2.89 3.52 -5.36
C MET A 40 4.37 3.62 -5.71
N ALA A 41 5.10 2.50 -5.69
CA ALA A 41 6.54 2.46 -5.89
C ALA A 41 6.99 2.55 -7.35
N ASN A 42 6.09 2.31 -8.32
CA ASN A 42 6.38 2.32 -9.75
C ASN A 42 5.63 3.43 -10.52
N THR A 43 5.46 4.62 -9.92
CA THR A 43 4.69 5.73 -10.55
C THR A 43 5.37 6.39 -11.76
N VAL A 44 6.65 6.08 -12.03
CA VAL A 44 7.48 6.70 -13.10
C VAL A 44 7.57 5.86 -14.38
N GLU A 45 6.97 4.68 -14.40
CA GLU A 45 6.98 3.76 -15.57
C GLU A 45 5.65 3.79 -16.35
N ALA A 46 4.65 4.54 -15.86
CA ALA A 46 3.28 4.54 -16.40
C ALA A 46 3.09 5.41 -17.67
N ASP A 47 4.13 6.10 -18.11
CA ASP A 47 4.20 6.98 -19.28
C ASP A 47 4.79 6.29 -20.52
N GLY A 48 5.14 5.00 -20.43
CA GLY A 48 5.76 4.23 -21.53
C GLY A 48 4.86 3.22 -22.26
N SER A 49 3.64 2.91 -21.78
CA SER A 49 2.80 1.88 -22.40
C SER A 49 1.64 2.47 -23.20
N ASN A 50 1.95 2.95 -24.41
CA ASN A 50 0.97 2.91 -25.49
C ASN A 50 0.88 1.47 -25.98
N ASP A 51 0.03 0.67 -25.33
CA ASP A 51 -0.37 -0.65 -25.81
C ASP A 51 -1.22 -0.47 -27.08
N GLU A 52 -0.57 -0.37 -28.24
CA GLU A 52 -1.20 -0.54 -29.55
C GLU A 52 -1.55 -2.03 -29.77
N GLY A 53 -2.54 -2.51 -29.01
CA GLY A 53 -3.12 -3.84 -29.16
C GLY A 53 -4.30 -3.83 -30.13
N TYR A 54 -4.11 -4.38 -31.33
CA TYR A 54 -5.10 -4.59 -32.38
C TYR A 54 -6.32 -5.39 -31.87
N GLU A 55 -7.53 -4.82 -31.93
CA GLU A 55 -8.76 -5.55 -31.61
C GLU A 55 -9.06 -6.61 -32.69
N ALA A 56 -8.79 -7.88 -32.36
CA ALA A 56 -9.42 -9.01 -33.03
C ALA A 56 -10.61 -9.46 -32.18
N ALA A 57 -11.82 -9.21 -32.70
CA ALA A 57 -13.07 -9.66 -32.11
C ALA A 57 -13.12 -11.20 -32.05
N GLU A 58 -13.27 -11.77 -30.85
CA GLU A 58 -13.82 -13.11 -30.69
C GLU A 58 -14.75 -13.13 -29.48
N GLU A 59 -16.02 -13.44 -29.74
CA GLU A 59 -17.09 -13.57 -28.75
C GLU A 59 -16.82 -14.75 -27.81
N GLY A 60 -16.83 -14.49 -26.50
CA GLY A 60 -16.77 -15.53 -25.48
C GLY A 60 -17.27 -15.00 -24.15
N LEU A 61 -18.53 -15.32 -23.82
CA LEU A 61 -19.13 -15.09 -22.51
C LEU A 61 -18.35 -15.87 -21.44
N GLY A 62 -17.74 -15.16 -20.49
CA GLY A 62 -17.03 -15.77 -19.35
C GLY A 62 -16.76 -14.75 -18.24
N ASP A 63 -17.36 -15.01 -17.08
CA ASP A 63 -17.18 -14.43 -15.75
C ASP A 63 -16.75 -12.95 -15.61
N GLU A 64 -17.70 -12.15 -15.09
CA GLU A 64 -17.54 -10.79 -14.59
C GLU A 64 -16.70 -10.73 -13.30
N ASP A 65 -15.52 -11.34 -13.27
CA ASP A 65 -14.48 -10.98 -12.29
C ASP A 65 -13.55 -9.96 -12.96
N GLU A 66 -14.15 -8.81 -13.22
CA GLU A 66 -13.50 -7.61 -13.72
C GLU A 66 -12.45 -7.21 -12.66
N LYS A 67 -11.25 -7.78 -12.76
CA LYS A 67 -10.02 -7.25 -12.17
C LYS A 67 -9.98 -5.80 -12.61
N ARG A 68 -10.55 -4.91 -11.80
CA ARG A 68 -10.50 -3.47 -11.97
C ARG A 68 -9.02 -3.15 -12.13
N LYS A 69 -8.57 -2.95 -13.38
CA LYS A 69 -7.23 -2.45 -13.65
C LYS A 69 -7.17 -1.14 -12.87
N ILE A 70 -6.48 -1.15 -11.73
CA ILE A 70 -6.35 0.01 -10.88
C ILE A 70 -5.66 1.05 -11.76
N SER A 71 -6.37 2.13 -12.06
CA SER A 71 -5.82 3.25 -12.80
C SER A 71 -4.58 3.77 -12.06
N ALA A 72 -3.53 4.12 -12.80
CA ALA A 72 -2.28 4.64 -12.22
C ALA A 72 -2.54 5.69 -11.12
N ILE A 73 -1.82 5.56 -10.00
CA ILE A 73 -1.93 6.49 -8.87
C ILE A 73 -1.32 7.84 -9.27
N ARG A 74 -2.14 8.89 -9.31
CA ARG A 74 -1.72 10.23 -9.76
C ARG A 74 -1.80 11.28 -8.65
N SER A 75 -2.44 10.96 -7.53
CA SER A 75 -2.67 11.88 -6.42
C SER A 75 -2.80 11.17 -5.08
N TYR A 76 -2.62 11.91 -3.98
CA TYR A 76 -2.86 11.37 -2.64
C TYR A 76 -4.27 10.82 -2.46
N ARG A 77 -5.26 11.43 -3.11
CA ARG A 77 -6.65 10.99 -3.06
C ARG A 77 -6.83 9.60 -3.66
N ASP A 78 -6.05 9.23 -4.67
CA ASP A 78 -6.15 7.91 -5.30
C ASP A 78 -5.63 6.84 -4.35
N VAL A 79 -4.51 7.10 -3.66
CA VAL A 79 -4.00 6.24 -2.56
C VAL A 79 -5.05 6.09 -1.47
N MET A 80 -5.64 7.20 -0.99
CA MET A 80 -6.65 7.15 0.06
C MET A 80 -7.90 6.36 -0.33
N LYS A 81 -8.34 6.44 -1.60
CA LYS A 81 -9.46 5.65 -2.12
C LYS A 81 -9.15 4.15 -2.14
N LEU A 82 -7.95 3.78 -2.57
CA LEU A 82 -7.52 2.37 -2.57
C LEU A 82 -7.42 1.81 -1.15
N CYS A 83 -6.93 2.60 -0.20
CA CYS A 83 -6.97 2.24 1.22
C CYS A 83 -8.42 2.07 1.71
N ALA A 84 -9.32 3.02 1.41
CA ALA A 84 -10.71 2.94 1.84
C ALA A 84 -11.42 1.67 1.32
N ALA A 85 -11.16 1.29 0.06
CA ALA A 85 -11.70 0.09 -0.59
C ALA A 85 -11.23 -1.23 0.06
N HIS A 86 -10.20 -1.20 0.92
CA HIS A 86 -9.81 -2.37 1.72
C HIS A 86 -10.81 -2.69 2.84
N LEU A 87 -11.60 -1.70 3.27
CA LEU A 87 -12.58 -1.89 4.34
C LEU A 87 -13.92 -2.37 3.78
N PRO A 88 -14.67 -3.21 4.52
CA PRO A 88 -16.03 -3.58 4.15
C PRO A 88 -16.98 -2.39 4.01
N THR A 89 -16.67 -1.29 4.70
CA THR A 89 -17.43 -0.02 4.66
C THR A 89 -16.44 1.12 4.48
N GLU A 90 -16.26 1.57 3.25
CA GLU A 90 -15.24 2.57 2.88
C GLU A 90 -15.37 3.88 3.66
N SER A 91 -16.60 4.28 4.03
CA SER A 91 -16.85 5.50 4.81
C SER A 91 -16.25 5.46 6.22
N ASP A 92 -15.91 4.28 6.73
CA ASP A 92 -15.28 4.12 8.04
C ASP A 92 -13.77 4.38 8.00
N ALA A 93 -13.17 4.51 6.81
CA ALA A 93 -11.72 4.66 6.64
C ALA A 93 -11.09 5.76 7.50
N PRO A 94 -11.65 6.98 7.64
CA PRO A 94 -11.06 8.00 8.49
C PRO A 94 -10.94 7.56 9.95
N ASN A 95 -12.00 6.94 10.50
CA ASN A 95 -12.02 6.49 11.89
C ASN A 95 -11.14 5.24 12.08
N HIS A 96 -11.22 4.30 11.14
CA HIS A 96 -10.47 3.05 11.19
C HIS A 96 -8.96 3.29 11.18
N TYR A 97 -8.44 3.98 10.16
CA TYR A 97 -7.00 4.22 10.06
C TYR A 97 -6.47 5.14 11.18
N GLN A 98 -7.29 6.09 11.66
CA GLN A 98 -6.95 6.86 12.85
C GLN A 98 -6.81 5.95 14.08
N ALA A 99 -7.74 5.01 14.30
CA ALA A 99 -7.69 4.09 15.42
C ALA A 99 -6.47 3.14 15.35
N VAL A 100 -6.17 2.62 14.15
CA VAL A 100 -4.98 1.77 13.90
C VAL A 100 -3.70 2.51 14.28
N CYS A 101 -3.50 3.73 13.77
CA CYS A 101 -2.30 4.52 14.09
C CYS A 101 -2.23 4.91 15.58
N ARG A 102 -3.37 5.19 16.23
CA ARG A 102 -3.41 5.49 17.67
C ARG A 102 -3.01 4.28 18.52
N ALA A 103 -3.48 3.09 18.17
CA ALA A 103 -3.10 1.85 18.85
C ALA A 103 -1.59 1.57 18.69
N LEU A 104 -1.08 1.61 17.45
CA LEU A 104 0.34 1.44 17.15
C LEU A 104 1.23 2.43 17.94
N PHE A 105 0.85 3.70 17.97
CA PHE A 105 1.60 4.71 18.71
C PHE A 105 1.59 4.42 20.23
N ALA A 106 0.44 4.06 20.80
CA ALA A 106 0.34 3.74 22.22
C ALA A 106 1.25 2.56 22.61
N GLU A 107 1.18 1.46 21.85
CA GLU A 107 1.97 0.25 22.09
C GLU A 107 3.48 0.53 21.96
N THR A 108 3.90 1.24 20.91
CA THR A 108 5.31 1.57 20.69
C THR A 108 5.84 2.56 21.73
N MET A 109 5.03 3.51 22.20
CA MET A 109 5.41 4.44 23.27
C MET A 109 5.56 3.74 24.63
N GLU A 110 4.70 2.77 24.94
CA GLU A 110 4.85 1.97 26.14
C GLU A 110 6.17 1.18 26.12
N LEU A 111 6.45 0.48 25.02
CA LEU A 111 7.72 -0.24 24.85
C LEU A 111 8.94 0.69 24.93
N HIS A 112 8.89 1.84 24.24
CA HIS A 112 9.96 2.83 24.28
C HIS A 112 10.23 3.34 25.70
N THR A 113 9.17 3.65 26.44
CA THR A 113 9.25 4.11 27.83
C THR A 113 9.88 3.05 28.72
N PHE A 114 9.46 1.79 28.55
CA PHE A 114 10.00 0.66 29.30
C PHE A 114 11.50 0.45 29.02
N LEU A 115 11.91 0.41 27.74
CA LEU A 115 13.30 0.24 27.35
C LEU A 115 14.19 1.41 27.82
N THR A 116 13.66 2.64 27.79
CA THR A 116 14.37 3.83 28.28
C THR A 116 14.61 3.73 29.78
N LYS A 117 13.61 3.31 30.56
CA LYS A 117 13.78 3.07 32.01
C LYS A 117 14.85 2.03 32.30
N ILE A 118 14.88 0.91 31.55
CA ILE A 118 15.92 -0.12 31.70
C ILE A 118 17.31 0.46 31.39
N LYS A 119 17.44 1.21 30.29
CA LYS A 119 18.71 1.82 29.90
C LYS A 119 19.24 2.82 30.94
N SER A 120 18.34 3.59 31.55
CA SER A 120 18.68 4.59 32.57
C SER A 120 18.86 4.02 33.98
N ALA A 121 18.46 2.77 34.23
CA ALA A 121 18.63 2.09 35.52
C ALA A 121 20.05 1.53 35.72
N LYS A 122 21.07 2.15 35.12
CA LYS A 122 22.47 1.75 35.19
C LYS A 122 23.33 2.86 35.78
#